data_AF-A0A4R3ZB82-F1
#
_entry.id   AF-A0A4R3ZB82-F1
#
_cell.length_a   1.000
_cell.length_b   1.000
_cell.length_c   1.000
_cell.angle_alpha   90.00
_cell.angle_beta   90.00
_cell.angle_gamma   90.00
#
_symmetry.space_group_name_H-M   'P 1'
#
loop_
_entity.id
_entity.type
_entity.pdbx_description
1 polymer ?
#
loop_
_entity_poly.entity_id
_entity_poly.type
_entity_poly.pdbx_seq_one_letter_code
_entity_poly.pdbx_strand_id
1 'polypeptide(L)'
;MNKELKRQLILSGILVCFIISTLFLWYNNFMFHTYVNTDDYQYCFAGGNEELSIDGYQFYKNKEGQKHGNARIIALKDQFLLKDDSIHVIVTSLKDKDLVFEHQLSVKGDNEVLTLSEDETKEKLSENDLTQLSVQIIIKRQNKTVYDQTVPLQKQDVYTYNGANKDYAISNVYVTSSWLKTGDFSSKIKNIEKQYPYMIIDYLYLKDNGQQDNINDYERFAYIKGKTADILKNTNRISVYYDEQGSLLDRPINCVVTLMKDDKQQKGYTFMLELHGSLKVVDDHE
;
A
#
# COMPACT_ATOMS: atom_id res chain seq x y z
N MET A 1 -13.45 45.41 -19.22
CA MET A 1 -13.90 44.80 -17.95
C MET A 1 -14.60 45.84 -17.10
N ASN A 2 -15.89 45.63 -16.79
CA ASN A 2 -16.76 46.56 -16.07
C ASN A 2 -16.18 46.90 -14.67
N LYS A 3 -16.30 48.17 -14.21
CA LYS A 3 -15.77 48.63 -12.90
C LYS A 3 -16.31 47.81 -11.73
N GLU A 4 -17.55 47.36 -11.85
CA GLU A 4 -18.22 46.53 -10.86
C GLU A 4 -17.63 45.12 -10.78
N LEU A 5 -17.32 44.53 -11.95
CA LEU A 5 -16.66 43.22 -12.05
C LEU A 5 -15.24 43.25 -11.45
N LYS A 6 -14.50 44.35 -11.63
CA LYS A 6 -13.18 44.56 -10.98
C LYS A 6 -13.28 44.58 -9.46
N ARG A 7 -14.29 45.27 -8.92
CA ARG A 7 -14.51 45.38 -7.48
C ARG A 7 -14.94 44.04 -6.87
N GLN A 8 -15.80 43.28 -7.55
CA GLN A 8 -16.19 41.93 -7.12
C GLN A 8 -15.00 40.96 -7.15
N LEU A 9 -14.15 41.01 -8.19
CA LEU A 9 -12.95 40.16 -8.27
C LEU A 9 -11.97 40.44 -7.12
N ILE A 10 -11.74 41.72 -6.80
CA ILE A 10 -10.87 42.12 -5.68
C ILE A 10 -11.46 41.63 -4.35
N LEU A 11 -12.77 41.80 -4.15
CA LEU A 11 -13.43 41.36 -2.93
C LEU A 11 -13.36 39.83 -2.75
N SER A 12 -13.61 39.08 -3.82
CA SER A 12 -13.49 37.62 -3.82
C SER A 12 -12.05 37.17 -3.56
N GLY A 13 -11.06 37.86 -4.15
CA GLY A 13 -9.64 37.58 -3.87
C GLY A 13 -9.27 37.80 -2.40
N ILE A 14 -9.75 38.89 -1.79
CA ILE A 14 -9.55 39.15 -0.36
C ILE A 14 -10.23 38.07 0.50
N LEU A 15 -11.45 37.67 0.15
CA LEU A 15 -12.19 36.62 0.87
C LEU A 15 -11.46 35.28 0.81
N VAL A 16 -10.96 34.90 -0.37
CA VAL A 16 -10.16 33.68 -0.56
C VAL A 16 -8.88 33.73 0.27
N CYS A 17 -8.15 34.86 0.25
CA CYS A 17 -6.96 35.03 1.09
C CYS A 17 -7.30 34.89 2.58
N PHE A 18 -8.43 35.43 3.02
CA PHE A 18 -8.87 35.34 4.41
C PHE A 18 -9.20 33.89 4.80
N ILE A 19 -9.93 33.17 3.95
CA ILE A 19 -10.27 31.76 4.15
C ILE A 19 -9.01 30.89 4.20
N ILE A 20 -8.10 31.03 3.24
CA ILE A 20 -6.82 30.31 3.22
C ILE A 20 -6.01 30.62 4.48
N SER A 21 -5.92 31.89 4.89
CA SER A 21 -5.19 32.28 6.10
C SER A 21 -5.80 31.66 7.36
N THR A 22 -7.14 31.63 7.46
CA THR A 22 -7.82 30.97 8.58
C THR A 22 -7.58 29.46 8.59
N LEU A 23 -7.57 28.80 7.43
CA LEU A 23 -7.28 27.36 7.32
C LEU A 23 -5.85 27.04 7.78
N PHE A 24 -4.87 27.87 7.40
CA PHE A 24 -3.47 27.75 7.87
C PHE A 24 -3.29 27.99 9.37
N LEU A 25 -4.13 28.83 9.99
CA LEU A 25 -4.00 29.20 11.41
C LEU A 25 -4.81 28.29 12.35
N TRP A 26 -5.94 27.75 11.91
CA TRP A 26 -6.80 26.90 12.73
C TRP A 26 -6.43 25.42 12.68
N TYR A 27 -5.87 24.95 11.57
CA TYR A 27 -5.44 23.57 11.42
C TYR A 27 -3.91 23.52 11.41
N ASN A 28 -3.31 22.96 12.47
CA ASN A 28 -1.86 22.76 12.57
C ASN A 28 -1.28 21.93 11.39
N ASN A 29 -2.13 21.23 10.64
CA ASN A 29 -1.77 20.32 9.56
C ASN A 29 -2.31 20.74 8.16
N PHE A 30 -2.78 21.98 7.96
CA PHE A 30 -3.24 22.41 6.63
C PHE A 30 -2.06 22.59 5.67
N MET A 31 -1.94 21.69 4.69
CA MET A 31 -0.82 21.66 3.74
C MET A 31 -1.34 21.36 2.32
N PHE A 32 -1.10 22.30 1.40
CA PHE A 32 -1.24 22.05 -0.03
C PHE A 32 -0.10 21.12 -0.48
N HIS A 33 -0.41 19.84 -0.67
CA HIS A 33 0.46 18.94 -1.41
C HIS A 33 0.14 19.17 -2.88
N THR A 34 1.02 19.86 -3.61
CA THR A 34 0.92 19.90 -5.06
C THR A 34 1.33 18.52 -5.57
N TYR A 35 0.35 17.64 -5.77
CA TYR A 35 0.55 16.36 -6.42
C TYR A 35 1.09 16.63 -7.82
N VAL A 36 2.30 16.14 -8.11
CA VAL A 36 2.83 16.10 -9.47
C VAL A 36 1.97 15.08 -10.21
N ASN A 37 1.43 15.43 -11.38
CA ASN A 37 0.78 14.50 -12.31
C ASN A 37 1.78 13.44 -12.78
N THR A 38 1.99 12.41 -11.97
CA THR A 38 2.40 11.09 -12.43
C THR A 38 1.16 10.22 -12.30
N ASP A 39 0.77 9.51 -13.38
CA ASP A 39 -0.37 8.58 -13.38
C ASP A 39 -0.06 7.36 -12.49
N ASP A 40 0.12 7.59 -11.19
CA ASP A 40 0.44 6.60 -10.20
C ASP A 40 -0.87 5.93 -9.78
N TYR A 41 -0.96 4.63 -10.00
CA TYR A 41 -2.10 3.81 -9.60
C TYR A 41 -1.65 2.64 -8.74
N GLN A 42 -2.58 2.13 -7.94
CA GLN A 42 -2.41 0.93 -7.13
C GLN A 42 -3.72 0.17 -7.14
N TYR A 43 -3.69 -1.03 -7.69
CA TYR A 43 -4.79 -2.00 -7.65
C TYR A 43 -4.36 -3.20 -6.83
N CYS A 44 -5.34 -3.85 -6.21
CA CYS A 44 -5.18 -5.06 -5.41
C CYS A 44 -6.31 -6.02 -5.74
N PHE A 45 -5.99 -7.31 -5.86
CA PHE A 45 -6.93 -8.36 -6.18
C PHE A 45 -6.79 -9.50 -5.18
N ALA A 46 -7.93 -10.09 -4.85
CA ALA A 46 -8.02 -11.27 -4.00
C ALA A 46 -9.03 -12.25 -4.60
N GLY A 47 -8.91 -13.52 -4.25
CA GLY A 47 -9.81 -14.57 -4.71
C GLY A 47 -9.45 -15.89 -4.05
N GLY A 48 -10.19 -16.93 -4.37
CA GLY A 48 -9.96 -18.24 -3.78
C GLY A 48 -11.01 -19.25 -4.19
N ASN A 49 -10.78 -20.48 -3.76
CA ASN A 49 -11.74 -21.58 -3.84
C ASN A 49 -11.71 -22.35 -2.50
N GLU A 50 -12.28 -23.55 -2.46
CA GLU A 50 -12.33 -24.38 -1.25
C GLU A 50 -10.95 -24.92 -0.80
N GLU A 51 -9.89 -24.70 -1.58
CA GLU A 51 -8.57 -25.30 -1.39
C GLU A 51 -7.48 -24.26 -1.20
N LEU A 52 -7.61 -23.10 -1.85
CA LEU A 52 -6.62 -22.04 -1.88
C LEU A 52 -7.28 -20.67 -1.65
N SER A 53 -6.60 -19.82 -0.90
CA SER A 53 -6.85 -18.39 -0.83
C SER A 53 -5.68 -17.64 -1.49
N ILE A 54 -6.00 -16.71 -2.38
CA ILE A 54 -5.05 -15.76 -2.98
C ILE A 54 -5.42 -14.36 -2.53
N ASP A 55 -4.48 -13.65 -1.92
CA ASP A 55 -4.69 -12.27 -1.46
C ASP A 55 -3.53 -11.37 -1.89
N GLY A 56 -3.79 -10.08 -2.06
CA GLY A 56 -2.75 -9.09 -2.28
C GLY A 56 -2.09 -9.10 -3.66
N TYR A 57 -2.67 -9.73 -4.70
CA TYR A 57 -2.11 -9.61 -6.04
C TYR A 57 -2.26 -8.17 -6.52
N GLN A 58 -1.16 -7.48 -6.72
CA GLN A 58 -1.16 -6.05 -6.99
C GLN A 58 -0.68 -5.71 -8.40
N PHE A 59 -1.22 -4.62 -8.92
CA PHE A 59 -0.69 -3.89 -10.07
C PHE A 59 -0.48 -2.45 -9.66
N TYR A 60 0.69 -1.89 -9.93
CA TYR A 60 0.94 -0.50 -9.61
C TYR A 60 1.91 0.16 -10.58
N LYS A 61 1.74 1.47 -10.71
CA LYS A 61 2.68 2.35 -11.41
C LYS A 61 3.21 3.38 -10.42
N ASN A 62 4.52 3.56 -10.45
CA ASN A 62 5.21 4.62 -9.73
C ASN A 62 6.26 5.26 -10.66
N LYS A 63 7.10 6.13 -10.11
CA LYS A 63 8.19 6.79 -10.85
C LYS A 63 9.23 5.84 -11.45
N GLU A 64 9.34 4.61 -10.94
CA GLU A 64 10.30 3.62 -11.41
C GLU A 64 9.77 2.81 -12.58
N GLY A 65 8.45 2.61 -12.65
CA GLY A 65 7.81 1.84 -13.70
C GLY A 65 6.49 1.22 -13.27
N GLN A 66 6.04 0.24 -14.06
CA GLN A 66 4.87 -0.57 -13.78
C GLN A 66 5.30 -1.93 -13.27
N LYS A 67 4.67 -2.39 -12.19
CA LYS A 67 5.01 -3.65 -11.52
C LYS A 67 3.74 -4.42 -11.17
N HIS A 68 3.84 -5.74 -11.14
CA HIS A 68 2.76 -6.64 -10.74
C HIS A 68 3.26 -7.80 -9.85
N GLY A 69 2.38 -8.43 -9.08
CA GLY A 69 2.72 -9.61 -8.26
C GLY A 69 2.44 -9.43 -6.77
N ASN A 70 3.37 -9.89 -5.91
CA ASN A 70 3.30 -9.80 -4.43
C ASN A 70 2.15 -10.57 -3.76
N ALA A 71 1.41 -11.39 -4.50
CA ALA A 71 0.27 -12.10 -3.93
C ALA A 71 0.68 -13.19 -2.95
N ARG A 72 -0.08 -13.32 -1.89
CA ARG A 72 0.02 -14.41 -0.93
C ARG A 72 -0.93 -15.53 -1.32
N ILE A 73 -0.41 -16.77 -1.39
CA ILE A 73 -1.20 -17.98 -1.65
C ILE A 73 -1.14 -18.87 -0.41
N ILE A 74 -2.32 -19.21 0.11
CA ILE A 74 -2.50 -20.02 1.32
C ILE A 74 -3.32 -21.26 0.98
N ALA A 75 -2.84 -22.43 1.41
CA ALA A 75 -3.64 -23.64 1.38
C ALA A 75 -4.63 -23.70 2.55
N LEU A 76 -5.90 -23.99 2.24
CA LEU A 76 -6.98 -24.12 3.22
C LEU A 76 -7.12 -25.55 3.77
N LYS A 77 -6.42 -26.50 3.16
CA LYS A 77 -6.38 -27.92 3.57
C LYS A 77 -4.96 -28.29 3.98
N ASP A 78 -4.85 -29.05 5.06
CA ASP A 78 -3.58 -29.63 5.48
C ASP A 78 -3.01 -30.57 4.41
N GLN A 79 -1.68 -30.57 4.29
CA GLN A 79 -0.91 -31.41 3.37
C GLN A 79 -1.23 -31.16 1.89
N PHE A 80 -1.83 -30.02 1.57
CA PHE A 80 -2.11 -29.63 0.19
C PHE A 80 -0.81 -29.25 -0.54
N LEU A 81 -0.03 -28.33 0.04
CA LEU A 81 1.31 -27.97 -0.43
C LEU A 81 2.35 -28.81 0.32
N LEU A 82 3.17 -29.55 -0.41
CA LEU A 82 4.28 -30.31 0.17
C LEU A 82 5.60 -29.75 -0.30
N LYS A 83 6.61 -29.90 0.54
CA LYS A 83 8.00 -29.58 0.21
C LYS A 83 8.39 -30.21 -1.14
N ASP A 84 9.15 -29.45 -1.92
CA ASP A 84 9.63 -29.79 -3.26
C ASP A 84 8.53 -29.80 -4.35
N ASP A 85 7.29 -29.40 -4.05
CA ASP A 85 6.30 -29.11 -5.08
C ASP A 85 6.77 -27.92 -5.94
N SER A 86 6.64 -28.05 -7.25
CA SER A 86 6.85 -26.95 -8.19
C SER A 86 5.50 -26.34 -8.55
N ILE A 87 5.40 -25.02 -8.40
CA ILE A 87 4.15 -24.29 -8.61
C ILE A 87 4.35 -23.32 -9.76
N HIS A 88 3.43 -23.37 -10.72
CA HIS A 88 3.34 -22.41 -11.82
C HIS A 88 2.01 -21.68 -11.68
N VAL A 89 2.09 -20.36 -11.61
CA VAL A 89 0.94 -19.48 -11.43
C VAL A 89 0.83 -18.60 -12.66
N ILE A 90 -0.32 -18.61 -13.31
CA ILE A 90 -0.60 -17.86 -14.53
C ILE A 90 -1.76 -16.92 -14.24
N VAL A 91 -1.51 -15.61 -14.27
CA VAL A 91 -2.54 -14.59 -14.10
C VAL A 91 -2.89 -14.01 -15.46
N THR A 92 -4.17 -13.99 -15.79
CA THR A 92 -4.67 -13.54 -17.09
C THR A 92 -5.78 -12.52 -16.92
N SER A 93 -5.79 -11.48 -17.74
CA SER A 93 -6.96 -10.60 -17.83
C SER A 93 -8.09 -11.25 -18.62
N LEU A 94 -9.31 -11.16 -18.08
CA LEU A 94 -10.50 -11.65 -18.78
C LEU A 94 -10.99 -10.68 -19.86
N LYS A 95 -10.51 -9.42 -19.84
CA LYS A 95 -10.84 -8.40 -20.84
C LYS A 95 -9.85 -8.40 -22.00
N ASP A 96 -8.57 -8.52 -21.69
CA ASP A 96 -7.49 -8.65 -22.67
C ASP A 96 -6.73 -9.95 -22.43
N LYS A 97 -7.01 -10.96 -23.25
CA LYS A 97 -6.42 -12.30 -23.09
C LYS A 97 -4.93 -12.36 -23.44
N ASP A 98 -4.40 -11.33 -24.10
CA ASP A 98 -2.98 -11.26 -24.43
C ASP A 98 -2.16 -10.81 -23.20
N LEU A 99 -2.80 -10.22 -22.18
CA LEU A 99 -2.16 -9.89 -20.90
C LEU A 99 -2.07 -11.12 -20.00
N VAL A 100 -0.90 -11.74 -20.00
CA VAL A 100 -0.59 -12.95 -19.22
C VAL A 100 0.68 -12.72 -18.39
N PHE A 101 0.60 -12.99 -17.09
CA PHE A 101 1.70 -12.86 -16.15
C PHE A 101 1.98 -14.21 -15.49
N GLU A 102 3.21 -14.69 -15.60
CA GLU A 102 3.59 -16.01 -15.11
C GLU A 102 4.59 -15.92 -13.95
N HIS A 103 4.38 -16.76 -12.94
CA HIS A 103 5.24 -16.89 -11.78
C HIS A 103 5.59 -18.36 -11.55
N GLN A 104 6.84 -18.64 -11.21
CA GLN A 104 7.28 -19.99 -10.86
C GLN A 104 7.88 -20.02 -9.46
N LEU A 105 7.40 -20.95 -8.63
CA LEU A 105 7.83 -21.10 -7.25
C LEU A 105 8.16 -22.56 -6.94
N SER A 106 8.92 -22.76 -5.87
CA SER A 106 9.19 -24.08 -5.29
C SER A 106 8.88 -24.03 -3.81
N VAL A 107 8.16 -25.03 -3.34
CA VAL A 107 7.73 -25.14 -1.94
C VAL A 107 8.91 -25.61 -1.08
N LYS A 108 9.28 -24.84 -0.05
CA LYS A 108 10.41 -25.12 0.85
C LYS A 108 10.01 -25.92 2.08
N GLY A 109 8.76 -25.78 2.52
CA GLY A 109 8.20 -26.50 3.66
C GLY A 109 6.74 -26.88 3.44
N ASP A 110 6.31 -27.98 4.05
CA ASP A 110 4.93 -28.44 3.97
C ASP A 110 3.98 -27.37 4.53
N ASN A 111 2.88 -27.13 3.81
CA ASN A 111 1.85 -26.14 4.12
C ASN A 111 2.38 -24.71 4.35
N GLU A 112 3.52 -24.34 3.76
CA GLU A 112 4.00 -22.98 3.86
C GLU A 112 3.08 -22.01 3.11
N VAL A 113 3.04 -20.77 3.59
CA VAL A 113 2.42 -19.66 2.88
C VAL A 113 3.36 -19.21 1.78
N LEU A 114 2.87 -19.18 0.54
CA LEU A 114 3.65 -18.77 -0.61
C LEU A 114 3.46 -17.29 -0.89
N THR A 115 4.50 -16.62 -1.36
CA THR A 115 4.44 -15.22 -1.78
C THR A 115 5.02 -15.11 -3.19
N LEU A 116 4.22 -14.60 -4.12
CA LEU A 116 4.67 -14.30 -5.48
C LEU A 116 5.67 -13.15 -5.47
N SER A 117 6.67 -13.21 -6.34
CA SER A 117 7.57 -12.09 -6.57
C SER A 117 6.84 -10.91 -7.19
N GLU A 118 7.44 -9.73 -7.07
CA GLU A 118 7.07 -8.58 -7.87
C GLU A 118 7.95 -8.53 -9.12
N ASP A 119 7.31 -8.40 -10.28
CA ASP A 119 8.00 -8.26 -11.56
C ASP A 119 7.67 -6.92 -12.22
N GLU A 120 8.61 -6.40 -13.00
CA GLU A 120 8.41 -5.22 -13.83
C GLU A 120 7.77 -5.60 -15.16
N THR A 121 6.78 -4.81 -15.59
CA THR A 121 6.19 -4.96 -16.92
C THR A 121 6.39 -3.69 -17.76
N LYS A 122 6.62 -3.91 -19.06
CA LYS A 122 6.68 -2.86 -20.07
C LYS A 122 5.35 -2.69 -20.79
N GLU A 123 4.39 -3.56 -20.53
CA GLU A 123 3.07 -3.49 -21.13
C GLU A 123 2.33 -2.28 -20.58
N LYS A 124 1.60 -1.60 -21.48
CA LYS A 124 0.80 -0.46 -21.09
C LYS A 124 -0.53 -0.97 -20.54
N LEU A 125 -0.61 -1.10 -19.23
CA LEU A 125 -1.84 -1.54 -18.56
C LEU A 125 -2.79 -0.35 -18.43
N SER A 126 -4.03 -0.49 -18.93
CA SER A 126 -5.11 0.43 -18.60
C SER A 126 -5.94 -0.14 -17.44
N GLU A 127 -6.64 0.73 -16.72
CA GLU A 127 -7.53 0.28 -15.64
C GLU A 127 -8.63 -0.67 -16.15
N ASN A 128 -9.14 -0.41 -17.36
CA ASN A 128 -10.18 -1.23 -17.99
C ASN A 128 -9.72 -2.68 -18.21
N ASP A 129 -8.44 -2.87 -18.55
CA ASP A 129 -7.85 -4.20 -18.73
C ASP A 129 -7.71 -4.95 -17.41
N LEU A 130 -7.68 -4.23 -16.29
CA LEU A 130 -7.48 -4.75 -14.93
C LEU A 130 -8.78 -4.74 -14.11
N THR A 131 -9.93 -5.02 -14.74
CA THR A 131 -11.21 -5.08 -14.03
C THR A 131 -11.56 -6.48 -13.53
N GLN A 132 -11.20 -7.50 -14.30
CA GLN A 132 -11.48 -8.90 -14.01
C GLN A 132 -10.28 -9.75 -14.40
N LEU A 133 -9.71 -10.44 -13.41
CA LEU A 133 -8.56 -11.30 -13.60
C LEU A 133 -8.92 -12.73 -13.22
N SER A 134 -8.17 -13.69 -13.75
CA SER A 134 -8.18 -15.06 -13.27
C SER A 134 -6.77 -15.53 -13.02
N VAL A 135 -6.60 -16.41 -12.03
CA VAL A 135 -5.33 -17.06 -11.74
C VAL A 135 -5.47 -18.56 -11.91
N GLN A 136 -4.67 -19.15 -12.78
CA GLN A 136 -4.49 -20.59 -12.88
C GLN A 136 -3.30 -20.99 -12.01
N ILE A 137 -3.49 -22.00 -11.17
CA ILE A 137 -2.43 -22.55 -10.31
C ILE A 137 -2.23 -24.01 -10.69
N ILE A 138 -1.01 -24.33 -11.10
CA ILE A 138 -0.59 -25.67 -11.49
C ILE A 138 0.46 -26.14 -10.49
N ILE A 139 0.19 -27.25 -9.80
CA ILE A 139 1.12 -27.86 -8.84
C ILE A 139 1.63 -29.16 -9.42
N LYS A 140 2.95 -29.27 -9.52
CA LYS A 140 3.66 -30.47 -9.96
C LYS A 140 4.41 -31.09 -8.78
N ARG A 141 4.06 -32.32 -8.45
CA ARG A 141 4.74 -33.16 -7.46
C ARG A 141 5.44 -34.30 -8.17
N GLN A 142 6.76 -34.42 -8.01
CA GLN A 142 7.56 -35.45 -8.69
C GLN A 142 7.28 -35.47 -10.22
N ASN A 143 7.24 -34.29 -10.84
CA ASN A 143 6.94 -34.06 -12.27
C ASN A 143 5.53 -34.48 -12.74
N LYS A 144 4.60 -34.83 -11.83
CA LYS A 144 3.20 -35.08 -12.15
C LYS A 144 2.34 -33.92 -11.69
N THR A 145 1.44 -33.46 -12.55
CA THR A 145 0.42 -32.47 -12.17
C THR A 145 -0.54 -33.11 -11.17
N VAL A 146 -0.59 -32.57 -9.96
CA VAL A 146 -1.49 -33.00 -8.88
C VAL A 146 -2.62 -32.01 -8.63
N TYR A 147 -2.46 -30.79 -9.14
CA TYR A 147 -3.47 -29.74 -9.08
C TYR A 147 -3.34 -28.84 -10.30
N ASP A 148 -4.47 -28.49 -10.89
CA ASP A 148 -4.58 -27.57 -12.03
C ASP A 148 -5.99 -27.00 -12.00
N GLN A 149 -6.13 -25.78 -11.47
CA GLN A 149 -7.41 -25.09 -11.36
C GLN A 149 -7.25 -23.61 -11.63
N THR A 150 -8.32 -23.01 -12.17
CA THR A 150 -8.43 -21.57 -12.39
C THR A 150 -9.39 -20.97 -11.39
N VAL A 151 -8.97 -19.89 -10.74
CA VAL A 151 -9.71 -19.16 -9.72
C VAL A 151 -9.94 -17.72 -10.20
N PRO A 152 -11.16 -17.16 -10.11
CA PRO A 152 -11.39 -15.76 -10.40
C PRO A 152 -10.77 -14.87 -9.31
N LEU A 153 -10.13 -13.79 -9.73
CA LEU A 153 -9.62 -12.74 -8.86
C LEU A 153 -10.52 -11.49 -8.96
N GLN A 154 -10.96 -11.00 -7.82
CA GLN A 154 -11.80 -9.82 -7.69
C GLN A 154 -10.98 -8.62 -7.26
N LYS A 155 -11.18 -7.48 -7.95
CA LYS A 155 -10.59 -6.19 -7.56
C LYS A 155 -11.11 -5.80 -6.18
N GLN A 156 -10.21 -5.45 -5.28
CA GLN A 156 -10.52 -5.00 -3.93
C GLN A 156 -10.65 -3.49 -3.89
N ASP A 157 -11.48 -2.97 -2.98
CA ASP A 157 -11.53 -1.55 -2.67
C ASP A 157 -10.25 -1.14 -1.92
N VAL A 158 -9.43 -0.31 -2.56
CA VAL A 158 -8.17 0.17 -1.99
C VAL A 158 -8.35 1.60 -1.49
N TYR A 159 -8.18 1.77 -0.17
CA TYR A 159 -8.17 3.07 0.49
C TYR A 159 -6.76 3.61 0.53
N THR A 160 -6.62 4.91 0.23
CA THR A 160 -5.34 5.60 0.35
C THR A 160 -5.33 6.43 1.63
N TYR A 161 -4.37 6.13 2.50
CA TYR A 161 -4.14 6.78 3.77
C TYR A 161 -2.94 7.70 3.67
N ASN A 162 -3.10 8.92 4.21
CA ASN A 162 -2.05 9.92 4.29
C ASN A 162 -2.05 10.54 5.69
N GLY A 163 -0.87 10.93 6.18
CA GLY A 163 -0.71 11.61 7.47
C GLY A 163 0.47 12.57 7.42
N ALA A 164 0.32 13.73 8.05
CA ALA A 164 1.37 14.74 8.05
C ALA A 164 1.34 15.58 9.33
N ASN A 165 2.50 16.12 9.67
CA ASN A 165 2.63 17.21 10.62
C ASN A 165 3.44 18.35 9.97
N LYS A 166 3.90 19.30 10.79
CA LYS A 166 4.64 20.48 10.31
C LYS A 166 5.85 20.12 9.43
N ASP A 167 6.61 19.10 9.83
CA ASP A 167 7.94 18.81 9.27
C ASP A 167 8.00 17.50 8.47
N TYR A 168 7.05 16.58 8.68
CA TYR A 168 7.07 15.22 8.15
C TYR A 168 5.72 14.82 7.53
N ALA A 169 5.77 13.93 6.54
CA ALA A 169 4.58 13.31 5.97
C ALA A 169 4.82 11.85 5.59
N ILE A 170 3.76 11.06 5.71
CA ILE A 170 3.60 9.73 5.14
C ILE A 170 2.46 9.81 4.13
N SER A 171 2.71 9.45 2.88
CA SER A 171 1.69 9.42 1.83
C SER A 171 1.58 8.06 1.17
N ASN A 172 0.48 7.81 0.45
CA ASN A 172 0.31 6.61 -0.37
C ASN A 172 0.40 5.29 0.44
N VAL A 173 -0.13 5.27 1.66
CA VAL A 173 -0.35 4.02 2.39
C VAL A 173 -1.63 3.39 1.84
N TYR A 174 -1.54 2.21 1.25
CA TYR A 174 -2.68 1.56 0.59
C TYR A 174 -3.23 0.45 1.46
N VAL A 175 -4.55 0.40 1.63
CA VAL A 175 -5.19 -0.49 2.59
C VAL A 175 -6.46 -1.10 1.99
N THR A 176 -6.63 -2.41 2.15
CA THR A 176 -7.90 -3.14 1.96
C THR A 176 -8.36 -3.72 3.30
N SER A 177 -9.43 -4.51 3.32
CA SER A 177 -9.89 -5.21 4.52
C SER A 177 -8.86 -6.18 5.12
N SER A 178 -7.94 -6.73 4.31
CA SER A 178 -6.99 -7.77 4.73
C SER A 178 -5.53 -7.48 4.35
N TRP A 179 -5.23 -6.32 3.77
CA TRP A 179 -3.90 -6.02 3.22
C TRP A 179 -3.51 -4.56 3.44
N LEU A 180 -2.24 -4.31 3.74
CA LEU A 180 -1.66 -2.98 3.77
C LEU A 180 -0.32 -2.96 3.03
N LYS A 181 -0.16 -1.98 2.16
CA LYS A 181 1.14 -1.59 1.60
C LYS A 181 1.58 -0.26 2.20
N THR A 182 2.78 -0.29 2.76
CA THR A 182 3.39 0.86 3.43
C THR A 182 3.62 2.01 2.45
N GLY A 183 3.57 3.23 2.97
CA GLY A 183 3.64 4.46 2.19
C GLY A 183 5.05 5.07 2.06
N ASP A 184 5.07 6.27 1.50
CA ASP A 184 6.25 7.08 1.24
C ASP A 184 6.50 8.05 2.38
N PHE A 185 7.71 8.02 2.95
CA PHE A 185 8.10 9.00 3.95
C PHE A 185 8.76 10.21 3.29
N SER A 186 8.39 11.40 3.73
CA SER A 186 9.02 12.65 3.31
C SER A 186 9.23 13.60 4.49
N SER A 187 10.23 14.49 4.34
CA SER A 187 10.62 15.45 5.36
C SER A 187 10.99 16.79 4.73
N LYS A 188 10.61 17.88 5.40
CA LYS A 188 11.05 19.25 5.04
C LYS A 188 12.42 19.61 5.61
N ILE A 189 12.91 18.83 6.56
CA ILE A 189 14.22 19.06 7.18
C ILE A 189 15.31 18.72 6.17
N LYS A 190 16.10 19.74 5.80
CA LYS A 190 17.22 19.57 4.87
C LYS A 190 18.26 18.62 5.45
N ASN A 191 18.69 17.65 4.65
CA ASN A 191 19.68 16.62 5.03
C ASN A 191 19.30 15.85 6.30
N ILE A 192 18.02 15.51 6.47
CA ILE A 192 17.55 14.72 7.62
C ILE A 192 18.34 13.41 7.80
N GLU A 193 18.77 12.80 6.70
CA GLU A 193 19.60 11.60 6.67
C GLU A 193 21.02 11.80 7.24
N LYS A 194 21.49 13.04 7.35
CA LYS A 194 22.75 13.35 8.07
C LYS A 194 22.51 13.54 9.56
N GLN A 195 21.38 14.16 9.93
CA GLN A 195 21.02 14.38 11.33
C GLN A 195 20.60 13.08 12.02
N TYR A 196 19.87 12.24 11.28
CA TYR A 196 19.36 10.94 11.68
C TYR A 196 19.62 9.93 10.56
N PRO A 197 20.77 9.25 10.57
CA PRO A 197 21.13 8.29 9.51
C PRO A 197 20.23 7.06 9.44
N TYR A 198 19.48 6.77 10.50
CA TYR A 198 18.58 5.62 10.58
C TYR A 198 17.18 6.02 11.00
N MET A 199 16.21 5.24 10.55
CA MET A 199 14.80 5.46 10.79
C MET A 199 14.08 4.13 10.99
N ILE A 200 13.06 4.17 11.84
CA ILE A 200 12.03 3.14 11.97
C ILE A 200 10.67 3.77 11.66
N ILE A 201 9.83 3.05 10.94
CA ILE A 201 8.43 3.37 10.69
C ILE A 201 7.60 2.18 11.13
N ASP A 202 6.77 2.39 12.14
CA ASP A 202 5.80 1.44 12.67
C ASP A 202 4.40 1.81 12.17
N TYR A 203 3.75 0.89 11.46
CA TYR A 203 2.34 1.00 11.12
C TYR A 203 1.55 0.23 12.17
N LEU A 204 0.64 0.92 12.83
CA LEU A 204 -0.10 0.41 13.97
C LEU A 204 -1.60 0.46 13.70
N TYR A 205 -2.35 -0.53 14.17
CA TYR A 205 -3.81 -0.42 14.28
C TYR A 205 -4.25 -0.47 15.74
N LEU A 206 -5.37 0.18 16.03
CA LEU A 206 -6.00 0.09 17.34
C LEU A 206 -6.67 -1.28 17.51
N LYS A 207 -6.36 -1.97 18.61
CA LYS A 207 -6.98 -3.25 18.98
C LYS A 207 -8.47 -3.06 19.30
N ASP A 208 -9.20 -4.18 19.30
CA ASP A 208 -10.60 -4.17 19.73
C ASP A 208 -10.75 -3.63 21.16
N ASN A 209 -11.69 -2.70 21.35
CA ASN A 209 -11.93 -1.97 22.60
C ASN A 209 -10.75 -1.11 23.10
N GLY A 210 -9.75 -0.83 22.26
CA GLY A 210 -8.64 0.03 22.60
C GLY A 210 -9.03 1.49 22.77
N GLN A 211 -8.26 2.23 23.57
CA GLN A 211 -8.41 3.69 23.70
C GLN A 211 -7.39 4.40 22.82
N GLN A 212 -7.85 5.35 22.00
CA GLN A 212 -6.97 6.06 21.05
C GLN A 212 -5.77 6.74 21.71
N ASP A 213 -5.93 7.21 22.95
CA ASP A 213 -4.89 7.90 23.72
C ASP A 213 -3.85 6.97 24.38
N ASN A 214 -4.07 5.66 24.36
CA ASN A 214 -3.19 4.68 24.99
C ASN A 214 -2.39 3.90 23.95
N ILE A 215 -1.10 4.19 23.82
CA ILE A 215 -0.22 3.54 22.85
C ILE A 215 -0.12 2.01 23.01
N ASN A 216 -0.37 1.47 24.22
CA ASN A 216 -0.34 0.02 24.46
C ASN A 216 -1.55 -0.73 23.87
N ASP A 217 -2.61 0.02 23.56
CA ASP A 217 -3.81 -0.51 22.92
C ASP A 217 -3.66 -0.62 21.40
N TYR A 218 -2.50 -0.23 20.88
CA TYR A 218 -2.15 -0.44 19.49
C TYR A 218 -1.36 -1.74 19.30
N GLU A 219 -1.56 -2.34 18.14
CA GLU A 219 -0.78 -3.49 17.67
C GLU A 219 0.05 -3.08 16.47
N ARG A 220 1.28 -3.58 16.40
CA ARG A 220 2.16 -3.32 15.26
C ARG A 220 1.81 -4.26 14.12
N PHE A 221 1.49 -3.65 12.99
CA PHE A 221 1.10 -4.36 11.79
C PHE A 221 2.20 -4.44 10.74
N ALA A 222 2.91 -3.34 10.49
CA ALA A 222 4.07 -3.32 9.61
C ALA A 222 5.24 -2.58 10.24
N TYR A 223 6.45 -2.99 9.84
CA TYR A 223 7.69 -2.50 10.39
C TYR A 223 8.70 -2.26 9.27
N ILE A 224 9.18 -1.02 9.15
CA ILE A 224 10.30 -0.69 8.27
C ILE A 224 11.42 -0.14 9.12
N LYS A 225 12.62 -0.73 9.02
CA LYS A 225 13.86 -0.19 9.59
C LYS A 225 14.94 -0.14 8.53
N GLY A 226 15.66 0.97 8.47
CA GLY A 226 16.76 1.11 7.54
C GLY A 226 17.47 2.44 7.66
N LYS A 227 18.35 2.69 6.69
CA LYS A 227 18.97 4.01 6.53
C LYS A 227 17.93 5.00 6.06
N THR A 228 17.92 6.18 6.67
CA THR A 228 16.98 7.26 6.31
C THR A 228 17.11 7.64 4.84
N ALA A 229 18.32 7.65 4.29
CA ALA A 229 18.56 7.94 2.88
C ALA A 229 17.89 6.93 1.92
N ASP A 230 17.76 5.67 2.32
CA ASP A 230 17.12 4.64 1.49
C ASP A 230 15.60 4.67 1.65
N ILE A 231 15.10 4.91 2.87
CA ILE A 231 13.67 5.07 3.10
C ILE A 231 13.11 6.29 2.35
N LEU A 232 13.85 7.40 2.29
CA LEU A 232 13.45 8.59 1.53
C LEU A 232 13.40 8.38 0.00
N LYS A 233 14.03 7.33 -0.53
CA LYS A 233 13.90 6.96 -1.96
C LYS A 233 12.58 6.27 -2.26
N ASN A 234 11.86 5.84 -1.23
CA ASN A 234 10.58 5.11 -1.34
C ASN A 234 10.67 3.77 -2.05
N THR A 235 11.85 3.14 -2.06
CA THR A 235 12.09 1.81 -2.64
C THR A 235 11.73 0.66 -1.70
N ASN A 236 11.52 0.96 -0.41
CA ASN A 236 11.42 -0.05 0.65
C ASN A 236 9.98 -0.30 1.09
N ARG A 237 9.01 -0.13 0.18
CA ARG A 237 7.62 -0.42 0.51
C ARG A 237 7.44 -1.93 0.68
N ILE A 238 6.73 -2.32 1.72
CA ILE A 238 6.36 -3.70 1.99
C ILE A 238 4.85 -3.85 2.01
N SER A 239 4.39 -5.06 1.69
CA SER A 239 3.01 -5.46 1.79
C SER A 239 2.86 -6.44 2.94
N VAL A 240 1.89 -6.22 3.81
CA VAL A 240 1.57 -7.08 4.97
C VAL A 240 0.09 -7.43 4.95
N TYR A 241 -0.26 -8.54 5.60
CA TYR A 241 -1.59 -9.12 5.57
C TYR A 241 -2.21 -9.20 6.96
N TYR A 242 -3.50 -8.93 7.04
CA TYR A 242 -4.31 -8.92 8.25
C TYR A 242 -5.16 -10.19 8.29
N ASP A 243 -4.73 -11.15 9.12
CA ASP A 243 -5.32 -12.49 9.26
C ASP A 243 -6.27 -12.62 10.47
N GLU A 244 -6.48 -11.53 11.19
CA GLU A 244 -7.38 -11.49 12.33
C GLU A 244 -8.85 -11.37 11.88
N GLN A 245 -9.77 -11.58 12.83
CA GLN A 245 -11.19 -11.50 12.56
C GLN A 245 -11.63 -10.04 12.33
N GLY A 246 -12.43 -9.84 11.28
CA GLY A 246 -12.98 -8.53 10.92
C GLY A 246 -12.25 -7.90 9.73
N SER A 247 -12.37 -6.58 9.59
CA SER A 247 -11.74 -5.82 8.52
C SER A 247 -10.74 -4.84 9.11
N LEU A 248 -9.53 -4.79 8.53
CA LEU A 248 -8.54 -3.77 8.85
C LEU A 248 -9.08 -2.35 8.61
N LEU A 249 -10.02 -2.18 7.68
CA LEU A 249 -10.64 -0.88 7.39
C LEU A 249 -11.52 -0.37 8.54
N ASP A 250 -11.97 -1.24 9.44
CA ASP A 250 -12.76 -0.86 10.62
C ASP A 250 -11.88 -0.36 11.77
N ARG A 251 -10.54 -0.41 11.59
CA ARG A 251 -9.57 -0.07 12.63
C ARG A 251 -8.88 1.25 12.33
N PRO A 252 -8.77 2.18 13.31
CA PRO A 252 -7.88 3.33 13.19
C PRO A 252 -6.43 2.88 12.95
N ILE A 253 -5.81 3.39 11.89
CA ILE A 253 -4.42 3.10 11.53
C ILE A 253 -3.57 4.34 11.78
N ASN A 254 -2.45 4.18 12.46
CA ASN A 254 -1.51 5.24 12.76
C ASN A 254 -0.09 4.85 12.35
N CYS A 255 0.76 5.86 12.17
CA CYS A 255 2.16 5.65 11.87
C CYS A 255 3.03 6.27 12.98
N VAL A 256 3.93 5.49 13.57
CA VAL A 256 4.93 5.98 14.53
C VAL A 256 6.30 5.95 13.87
N VAL A 257 6.93 7.12 13.80
CA VAL A 257 8.25 7.30 13.18
C VAL A 257 9.27 7.56 14.26
N THR A 258 10.36 6.79 14.24
CA THR A 258 11.50 6.96 15.14
C THR A 258 12.76 7.30 14.33
N LEU A 259 13.33 8.48 14.57
CA LEU A 259 14.56 8.95 13.96
C LEU A 259 15.76 8.70 14.89
N MET A 260 16.83 8.09 14.37
CA MET A 260 17.96 7.59 15.16
C MET A 260 19.30 8.06 14.60
N LYS A 261 20.26 8.27 15.50
CA LYS A 261 21.65 8.62 15.14
C LYS A 261 22.51 7.38 14.85
N ASP A 262 22.12 6.24 15.39
CA ASP A 262 22.83 4.96 15.29
C ASP A 262 21.82 3.80 15.14
N ASP A 263 22.19 2.72 14.46
CA ASP A 263 21.29 1.61 14.14
C ASP A 263 20.95 0.70 15.33
N LYS A 264 21.77 0.76 16.40
CA LYS A 264 21.59 0.03 17.66
C LYS A 264 20.96 0.90 18.75
N GLN A 265 20.70 2.18 18.46
CA GLN A 265 20.11 3.10 19.41
C GLN A 265 18.69 2.63 19.79
N GLN A 266 18.45 2.39 21.08
CA GLN A 266 17.14 1.95 21.58
C GLN A 266 16.11 3.08 21.70
N LYS A 267 16.54 4.35 21.72
CA LYS A 267 15.67 5.52 21.89
C LYS A 267 16.01 6.59 20.87
N GLY A 268 15.10 6.87 19.93
CA GLY A 268 15.23 7.95 18.95
C GLY A 268 14.26 9.10 19.20
N TYR A 269 14.35 10.15 18.38
CA TYR A 269 13.30 11.16 18.31
C TYR A 269 12.06 10.53 17.68
N THR A 270 10.98 10.40 18.46
CA THR A 270 9.80 9.62 18.10
C THR A 270 8.59 10.52 18.01
N PHE A 271 7.78 10.35 16.97
CA PHE A 271 6.53 11.07 16.79
C PHE A 271 5.50 10.20 16.08
N MET A 272 4.22 10.54 16.25
CA MET A 272 3.10 9.89 15.58
C MET A 272 2.59 10.76 14.43
N LEU A 273 2.18 10.11 13.35
CA LEU A 273 1.43 10.68 12.25
C LEU A 273 0.09 9.92 12.20
N GLU A 274 -0.98 10.64 12.50
CA GLU A 274 -2.34 10.13 12.33
C GLU A 274 -2.61 9.96 10.84
N LEU A 275 -3.11 8.78 10.45
CA LEU A 275 -3.43 8.50 9.06
C LEU A 275 -4.93 8.69 8.83
N HIS A 276 -5.26 9.44 7.79
CA HIS A 276 -6.63 9.63 7.35
C HIS A 276 -6.83 8.96 6.00
N GLY A 277 -7.78 8.03 5.95
CA GLY A 277 -8.12 7.25 4.76
C GLY A 277 -9.13 7.98 3.89
N SER A 278 -8.90 7.94 2.58
CA SER A 278 -9.89 8.32 1.57
C SER A 278 -9.95 7.23 0.50
N LEU A 279 -11.16 6.89 0.05
CA LEU A 279 -11.32 6.03 -1.11
C LEU A 279 -10.74 6.77 -2.32
N LYS A 280 -9.80 6.15 -3.03
CA LYS A 280 -9.26 6.74 -4.25
C LYS A 280 -10.28 6.49 -5.37
N VAL A 281 -11.08 7.51 -5.69
CA VAL A 281 -11.79 7.55 -6.96
C VAL A 281 -10.73 7.88 -8.00
N VAL A 282 -10.36 6.91 -8.83
CA VAL A 282 -9.51 7.19 -9.99
C VAL A 282 -10.43 7.93 -10.98
N ASP A 283 -10.08 9.15 -11.35
CA ASP A 283 -10.87 9.93 -12.31
C ASP A 283 -10.89 9.17 -13.65
N ASP A 284 -12.09 8.75 -14.07
CA ASP A 284 -12.37 8.26 -15.41
C ASP A 284 -12.12 9.41 -16.39
N HIS A 285 -10.88 9.49 -16.90
CA HIS A 285 -10.60 10.29 -18.08
C HIS A 285 -10.75 9.39 -19.31
N GLU A 286 -11.96 9.38 -19.86
CA GLU A 286 -12.26 8.98 -21.25
C GLU A 286 -11.42 9.75 -22.28
#